data_AF-A0A2M8P670-F1
#
_entry.id   AF-A0A2M8P670-F1
#
_cell.length_a   1.000
_cell.length_b   1.000
_cell.length_c   1.000
_cell.angle_alpha   90.00
_cell.angle_beta   90.00
_cell.angle_gamma   90.00
#
_symmetry.space_group_name_H-M   'P 1'
#
loop_
_entity.id
_entity.type
_entity.pdbx_description
1 polymer ?
#
loop_
_entity_poly.entity_id
_entity_poly.type
_entity_poly.pdbx_seq_one_letter_code
_entity_poly.pdbx_strand_id
1 'polypeptide(L)'
;MAFHQDIENPTVGIMIRDRLGYDVFGTNSCELSFQSGFYTAGTRAVFEFSLKMNLGPGDYTVTAAVHASHTHLEECFEWVDRILSFKVLPRSDFRFIGVSFLHPAVSVRSELNPIS
;
A
#
# COMPACT_ATOMS: atom_id res chain seq x y z
N MET A 1 -18.40 -0.23 -1.62
CA MET A 1 -18.79 0.73 -2.67
C MET A 1 -20.04 0.21 -3.38
N ALA A 2 -20.88 1.08 -3.96
CA ALA A 2 -21.96 0.70 -4.87
C ALA A 2 -21.61 1.13 -6.31
N PHE A 3 -21.87 0.29 -7.31
CA PHE A 3 -21.63 0.62 -8.71
C PHE A 3 -22.90 1.18 -9.36
N HIS A 4 -22.80 2.30 -10.09
CA HIS A 4 -23.95 2.95 -10.75
C HIS A 4 -24.12 2.55 -12.22
N GLN A 5 -23.10 1.90 -12.78
CA GLN A 5 -23.09 1.35 -14.13
C GLN A 5 -22.40 -0.01 -14.11
N ASP A 6 -22.63 -0.80 -15.16
CA ASP A 6 -21.92 -2.05 -15.40
C ASP A 6 -20.42 -1.76 -15.55
N ILE A 7 -19.58 -2.53 -14.86
CA ILE A 7 -18.12 -2.32 -14.88
C ILE A 7 -17.38 -3.66 -14.84
N GLU A 8 -16.41 -3.80 -15.74
CA GLU A 8 -15.47 -4.90 -15.75
C GLU A 8 -14.19 -4.49 -15.02
N ASN A 9 -13.77 -5.30 -14.04
CA ASN A 9 -12.54 -5.13 -13.27
C ASN A 9 -12.28 -3.69 -12.79
N PRO A 10 -13.17 -3.10 -11.95
CA PRO A 10 -12.92 -1.79 -11.37
C PRO A 10 -11.58 -1.76 -10.63
N THR A 11 -10.84 -0.67 -10.79
CA THR A 11 -9.53 -0.51 -10.14
C THR A 11 -9.70 0.19 -8.80
N VAL A 12 -9.29 -0.46 -7.72
CA VAL A 12 -9.33 0.10 -6.37
C VAL A 12 -7.91 0.23 -5.85
N GLY A 13 -7.55 1.41 -5.37
CA GLY A 13 -6.23 1.75 -4.87
C GLY A 13 -6.21 2.07 -3.39
N ILE A 14 -5.05 1.83 -2.77
CA ILE A 14 -4.71 2.34 -1.44
C ILE A 14 -3.39 3.10 -1.49
N MET A 15 -3.28 4.15 -0.69
CA MET A 15 -2.06 4.94 -0.50
C MET A 15 -1.83 5.14 0.99
N ILE A 16 -0.60 4.90 1.43
CA ILE A 16 -0.11 5.20 2.78
C ILE A 16 0.84 6.38 2.68
N ARG A 17 0.59 7.41 3.49
CA ARG A 17 1.44 8.61 3.60
C ARG A 17 1.93 8.80 5.02
N ASP A 18 3.08 9.44 5.16
CA ASP A 18 3.58 9.87 6.47
C ASP A 18 2.90 11.18 6.95
N ARG A 19 3.26 11.63 8.15
CA ARG A 19 2.73 12.87 8.75
C ARG A 19 3.00 14.13 7.93
N LEU A 20 4.05 14.15 7.11
CA LEU A 20 4.39 15.27 6.24
C LEU A 20 3.66 15.20 4.88
N GLY A 21 2.94 14.10 4.62
CA GLY A 21 2.22 13.86 3.39
C GLY A 21 3.07 13.20 2.30
N TYR A 22 4.29 12.74 2.61
CA TYR A 22 5.10 12.00 1.66
C TYR A 22 4.52 10.60 1.45
N ASP A 23 4.52 10.17 0.19
CA ASP A 23 4.08 8.83 -0.18
C ASP A 23 5.05 7.78 0.40
N VAL A 24 4.51 6.84 1.17
CA VAL A 24 5.26 5.75 1.81
C VAL A 24 5.05 4.45 1.04
N PHE A 25 3.81 4.17 0.64
CA PHE A 25 3.45 3.00 -0.15
C PHE A 25 2.12 3.25 -0.87
N GLY A 26 2.03 2.89 -2.14
CA GLY A 26 0.78 2.93 -2.89
C GLY A 26 0.70 1.75 -3.84
N THR A 27 -0.50 1.19 -3.99
CA THR A 27 -0.79 0.13 -4.97
C THR A 27 -2.26 0.16 -5.34
N ASN A 28 -2.64 -0.55 -6.39
CA ASN A 28 -4.04 -0.78 -6.73
C ASN A 28 -4.27 -2.22 -7.21
N SER A 29 -5.53 -2.62 -7.34
CA SER A 29 -5.90 -3.97 -7.79
C SER A 29 -5.36 -4.32 -9.17
N CYS A 30 -5.22 -3.35 -10.08
CA CYS A 30 -4.66 -3.57 -11.42
C CYS A 30 -3.16 -3.88 -11.38
N GLU A 31 -2.37 -3.09 -10.65
CA GLU A 31 -0.92 -3.33 -10.44
C GLU A 31 -0.67 -4.67 -9.73
N LEU A 32 -1.59 -5.08 -8.85
CA LEU A 32 -1.57 -6.39 -8.20
C LEU A 32 -2.07 -7.53 -9.11
N SER A 33 -2.40 -7.24 -10.37
CA SER A 33 -2.97 -8.19 -11.34
C SER A 33 -4.23 -8.90 -10.83
N PHE A 34 -4.98 -8.24 -9.95
CA PHE A 34 -6.21 -8.77 -9.36
C PHE A 34 -7.41 -8.48 -10.27
N GLN A 35 -8.00 -9.55 -10.79
CA GLN A 35 -9.21 -9.48 -11.63
C GLN A 35 -10.43 -9.70 -10.72
N SER A 36 -11.12 -8.61 -10.40
CA SER A 36 -12.30 -8.63 -9.52
C SER A 36 -13.58 -9.12 -10.23
N GLY A 37 -13.55 -9.20 -11.57
CA GLY A 37 -14.63 -9.67 -12.41
C GLY A 37 -15.57 -8.54 -12.84
N PHE A 38 -16.76 -8.93 -13.29
CA PHE A 38 -17.79 -8.01 -13.77
C PHE A 38 -18.83 -7.75 -12.70
N TYR A 39 -19.21 -6.47 -12.53
CA TYR A 39 -20.24 -6.03 -11.60
C TYR A 39 -21.34 -5.30 -12.35
N THR A 40 -22.59 -5.68 -12.09
CA THR A 40 -23.76 -4.99 -12.67
C THR A 40 -24.09 -3.73 -11.88
N ALA A 41 -24.70 -2.76 -12.57
CA ALA A 41 -25.26 -1.57 -11.96
C ALA A 41 -26.18 -1.91 -10.76
N GLY A 42 -26.02 -1.19 -9.66
CA GLY A 42 -26.72 -1.38 -8.39
C GLY A 42 -26.03 -2.36 -7.42
N THR A 43 -25.02 -3.11 -7.87
CA THR A 43 -24.30 -4.06 -7.01
C THR A 43 -23.36 -3.35 -6.04
N ARG A 44 -23.18 -3.93 -4.85
CA ARG A 44 -22.18 -3.50 -3.87
C ARG A 44 -21.05 -4.52 -3.76
N ALA A 45 -19.82 -4.02 -3.68
CA ALA A 45 -18.63 -4.83 -3.47
C ALA A 45 -17.78 -4.30 -2.31
N VAL A 46 -17.04 -5.22 -1.70
CA VAL A 46 -16.03 -4.96 -0.67
C VAL A 46 -14.69 -5.42 -1.21
N PHE A 47 -13.71 -4.52 -1.21
CA PHE A 47 -12.32 -4.80 -1.54
C PHE A 47 -11.52 -4.80 -0.26
N GLU A 48 -10.78 -5.87 0.00
CA GLU A 48 -9.95 -6.03 1.19
C GLU A 48 -8.48 -6.06 0.81
N PHE A 49 -7.69 -5.16 1.41
CA PHE A 49 -6.24 -5.13 1.27
C PHE A 49 -5.60 -5.64 2.54
N SER A 50 -4.91 -6.78 2.44
CA SER A 50 -4.12 -7.37 3.53
C SER A 50 -2.63 -7.23 3.23
N LEU A 51 -1.88 -6.61 4.15
CA LEU A 51 -0.45 -6.39 4.00
C LEU A 51 0.28 -6.54 5.34
N LYS A 52 1.56 -6.93 5.27
CA LYS A 52 2.46 -6.86 6.43
C LYS A 52 2.85 -5.41 6.66
N MET A 53 2.55 -4.87 7.85
CA MET A 53 2.86 -3.50 8.20
C MET A 53 4.33 -3.34 8.61
N ASN A 54 5.23 -3.50 7.63
CA ASN A 54 6.68 -3.35 7.81
C ASN A 54 7.10 -1.88 7.71
N LEU A 55 6.46 -1.03 8.52
CA LEU A 55 6.76 0.39 8.61
C LEU A 55 7.53 0.71 9.88
N GLY A 56 8.30 1.80 9.80
CA GLY A 56 8.96 2.42 10.94
C GLY A 56 7.99 3.05 11.94
N PRO A 57 8.46 3.38 13.15
CA PRO A 57 7.66 4.17 14.09
C PRO A 57 7.32 5.54 13.51
N GLY A 58 6.05 5.93 13.60
CA GLY A 58 5.58 7.17 12.98
C GLY A 58 4.06 7.30 12.96
N ASP A 59 3.59 8.46 12.52
CA ASP A 59 2.18 8.74 12.25
C ASP A 59 1.94 8.65 10.74
N TYR A 60 0.90 7.92 10.37
CA TYR A 60 0.58 7.60 8.99
C TYR A 60 -0.91 7.78 8.71
N THR A 61 -1.24 7.94 7.44
CA THR A 61 -2.62 7.99 6.96
C THR A 61 -2.82 7.03 5.80
N VAL A 62 -4.03 6.48 5.69
CA VAL A 62 -4.47 5.70 4.53
C VAL A 62 -5.51 6.49 3.75
N THR A 63 -5.29 6.55 2.44
CA THR A 63 -6.23 7.05 1.43
C THR A 63 -6.64 5.89 0.54
N ALA A 64 -7.91 5.84 0.12
CA ALA A 64 -8.36 4.88 -0.89
C ALA A 64 -9.01 5.62 -2.06
N ALA A 65 -8.87 5.04 -3.25
CA ALA A 65 -9.40 5.59 -4.49
C ALA A 65 -10.03 4.48 -5.34
N VAL A 66 -11.05 4.85 -6.12
CA VAL A 66 -11.66 3.96 -7.12
C VAL A 66 -11.60 4.62 -8.50
N HIS A 67 -11.18 3.84 -9.49
CA HIS A 67 -11.02 4.25 -10.89
C HIS A 67 -11.77 3.30 -11.83
N ALA A 68 -12.38 3.85 -12.88
CA ALA A 68 -12.82 3.08 -14.04
C ALA A 68 -11.57 2.59 -14.81
N SER A 69 -11.52 1.33 -15.19
CA SER A 69 -10.46 0.84 -16.08
C SER A 69 -10.98 0.79 -17.52
N HIS A 70 -10.36 1.55 -18.42
CA HIS A 70 -9.96 1.05 -19.75
C HIS A 70 -8.84 1.89 -20.39
N THR A 71 -8.68 3.14 -19.98
CA THR A 71 -7.56 4.02 -20.35
C THR A 71 -7.29 4.94 -19.16
N HIS A 72 -6.02 5.22 -18.84
CA HIS A 72 -5.58 6.05 -17.70
C HIS A 72 -6.01 7.54 -17.76
N LEU A 73 -7.08 7.86 -18.49
CA LEU A 73 -7.51 9.23 -18.75
C LEU A 73 -8.94 9.55 -18.29
N GLU A 74 -9.74 8.58 -17.84
CA GLU A 74 -11.18 8.84 -17.66
C GLU A 74 -11.69 8.37 -16.27
N GLU A 75 -12.10 9.37 -15.50
CA GLU A 75 -12.98 9.32 -14.33
C GLU A 75 -12.48 8.57 -13.08
N CYS A 76 -11.98 9.35 -12.11
CA CYS A 76 -11.96 8.93 -10.70
C CYS A 76 -13.39 9.05 -10.15
N PHE A 77 -14.05 7.91 -9.94
CA PHE A 77 -15.42 7.91 -9.41
C PHE A 77 -15.48 8.41 -7.97
N GLU A 78 -14.46 8.07 -7.17
CA GLU A 78 -14.43 8.41 -5.75
C GLU A 78 -12.99 8.41 -5.24
N TRP A 79 -12.51 9.57 -4.81
CA TRP A 79 -11.29 9.73 -4.03
C TRP A 79 -11.70 10.09 -2.61
N VAL A 80 -11.47 9.20 -1.65
CA VAL A 80 -11.69 9.53 -0.24
C VAL A 80 -10.34 9.68 0.41
N ASP A 81 -9.94 10.94 0.59
CA ASP A 81 -8.66 11.26 1.19
C ASP A 81 -8.71 11.02 2.71
N ARG A 82 -7.64 10.42 3.23
CA ARG A 82 -7.40 10.25 4.68
C ARG A 82 -8.49 9.50 5.45
N ILE A 83 -9.00 8.41 4.88
CA ILE A 83 -10.03 7.54 5.48
C ILE A 83 -9.63 7.02 6.86
N LEU A 84 -8.34 6.79 7.07
CA LEU A 84 -7.81 6.28 8.33
C LEU A 84 -6.51 6.99 8.70
N SER A 85 -6.33 7.27 9.98
CA SER A 85 -5.03 7.67 10.55
C SER A 85 -4.62 6.63 11.58
N PHE A 86 -3.34 6.26 11.59
CA PHE A 86 -2.79 5.28 12.53
C PHE A 86 -1.36 5.63 12.92
N LYS A 87 -0.91 5.08 14.04
CA LYS A 87 0.46 5.26 14.56
C LYS A 87 1.14 3.91 14.68
N VAL A 88 2.37 3.82 14.19
CA VAL A 88 3.26 2.70 14.44
C VAL A 88 4.15 3.05 15.62
N LEU A 89 4.13 2.19 16.64
CA LEU A 89 4.94 2.38 17.85
C LEU A 89 6.31 1.71 17.71
N PRO A 90 7.34 2.23 18.40
CA PRO A 90 8.63 1.57 18.49
C PRO A 90 8.51 0.15 19.01
N ARG A 91 9.27 -0.76 18.42
CA ARG A 91 9.39 -2.13 18.90
C ARG A 91 10.53 -2.25 19.90
N SER A 92 10.33 -3.05 20.94
CA SER A 92 11.38 -3.33 21.94
C SER A 92 12.36 -4.43 21.51
N ASP A 93 11.94 -5.30 20.59
CA ASP A 93 12.68 -6.50 20.17
C ASP A 93 13.62 -6.28 18.97
N PHE A 94 13.41 -5.20 18.21
CA PHE A 94 14.24 -4.87 17.06
C PHE A 94 14.40 -3.35 16.91
N ARG A 95 15.64 -2.86 16.91
CA ARG A 95 15.95 -1.43 16.84
C ARG A 95 16.35 -1.05 15.42
N PHE A 96 15.69 -0.03 14.88
CA PHE A 96 15.99 0.57 13.60
C PHE A 96 15.47 2.01 13.55
N ILE A 97 15.84 2.74 12.51
CA ILE A 97 15.35 4.08 12.20
C ILE A 97 14.84 4.12 10.76
N GLY A 98 14.09 5.17 10.42
CA GLY A 98 13.52 5.37 9.08
C GLY A 98 12.14 4.74 8.93
N VAL A 99 11.52 4.95 7.77
CA VAL A 99 10.11 4.59 7.50
C VAL A 99 9.90 3.12 7.13
N SER A 100 10.96 2.37 6.82
CA SER A 100 10.90 0.99 6.35
C SER A 100 11.48 0.03 7.38
N PHE A 101 10.70 -0.95 7.78
CA PHE A 101 11.15 -2.03 8.65
C PHE A 101 11.72 -3.17 7.80
N LEU A 102 13.02 -3.13 7.57
CA LEU A 102 13.76 -4.15 6.83
C LEU A 102 14.42 -5.17 7.77
N HIS A 103 14.65 -6.39 7.26
CA HIS A 103 15.27 -7.49 7.98
C HIS A 103 16.65 -7.84 7.39
N PRO A 104 17.71 -7.08 7.70
CA PRO A 104 19.04 -7.37 7.19
C PRO A 104 19.63 -8.64 7.82
N ALA A 105 20.45 -9.34 7.05
CA ALA A 105 21.33 -10.41 7.54
C ALA A 105 22.78 -9.91 7.54
N VAL A 106 23.52 -10.20 8.61
CA VAL A 106 24.93 -9.82 8.76
C VAL A 106 25.79 -11.08 8.75
N SER A 107 26.88 -11.05 7.98
CA SER A 107 27.90 -12.10 7.97
C SER A 107 29.29 -11.47 8.03
N VAL A 108 30.25 -12.17 8.64
CA VAL A 108 31.64 -11.76 8.73
C VAL A 108 32.53 -12.88 8.22
N ARG A 109 33.59 -12.52 7.48
CA ARG A 109 34.67 -13.44 7.08
C ARG A 109 35.99 -12.83 7.55
N SER A 110 36.85 -13.64 8.15
CA SER A 110 38.23 -13.24 8.44
C SER A 110 39.08 -13.43 7.19
N GLU A 111 39.84 -12.40 6.81
CA GLU A 111 40.89 -12.52 5.80
C GLU A 111 42.25 -12.67 6.51
N LEU A 112 43.07 -13.61 6.04
CA LEU A 112 44.46 -13.73 6.51
C LEU A 112 45.29 -12.68 5.78
N ASN A 113 46.05 -11.88 6.53
CA ASN A 113 47.09 -11.04 5.93
C ASN A 113 48.14 -11.96 5.29
N PRO A 114 48.50 -11.77 4.00
CA PRO A 114 49.60 -12.52 3.41
C PRO A 114 50.88 -12.23 4.19
N ILE A 115 51.54 -13.30 4.67
CA ILE A 115 52.86 -13.21 5.29
C ILE A 115 53.83 -12.78 4.19
N SER A 116 54.47 -11.62 4.38
CA SER A 116 55.54 -11.08 3.52
C SER A 116 56.81 -11.90 3.62
#